data_AF-A0A7S2KU12-F1
#
_entry.id   AF-A0A7S2KU12-F1
#
_cell.length_a   1.000
_cell.length_b   1.000
_cell.length_c   1.000
_cell.angle_alpha   90.00
_cell.angle_beta   90.00
_cell.angle_gamma   90.00
#
_symmetry.space_group_name_H-M   'P 1'
#
loop_
_entity.id
_entity.type
_entity.pdbx_description
1 polymer ?
#
loop_
_entity_poly.entity_id
_entity_poly.type
_entity_poly.pdbx_seq_one_letter_code
_entity_poly.pdbx_strand_id
1 'polypeptide(L)'
;SNDNQVHRSLTCPTTQSFDHLPSQRKDRENDLSMDIDEIDDGRKKGRRKNHRDDDDYEDKEDDDGDDYNDDDNISSPPPNKKKKKSSSADNTADQHSPMNDRHINPTGKPAEAGIIQEVYVENFMCHRKLSVKLCRNVNFIHGQNGSGKSAILAAIQVCLGAGARRTHRARNLKDLVRKEAGADCSGAKLRVTLLNKGSDGFMPEVYGDTITVERCISMRSGGFNGYKLLDQNGKEQSRRKADLDAMLDQLNIQVENPVAVLDQEEAKKFLTGKAEDKYAFFTKATELERLDRCYANINDNIMEQNDVKQRAREGIQGAIDNTRQLQREWEQFQEIDRLEVDLQRCRADGSWAVYQEMQEKLDVDMREATKFSRSLEKRRAELINYEGKLNVTDDEEIAFKNQLEELTEEARVAAEAKMKLEQDLKIAENPIKAKERDMKILRTEIKNSQKKLTSARRRLDQARNDILESQGNAAEEERTRTRKIAETETDLARAKERVAPLKEQVYKLLREYEDLEGPKNTAEEAHNGTERQLNAVKNKIRSLQSEAGGGNKSLAMFGPKCGPLYELVQRNLRRFKGPVAGPVGMYLKIVNGKEKY
;
A
#
# COMPACT_ATOMS: atom_id res chain seq x y z
N SER A 1 19.11 35.18 1.04
CA SER A 1 19.81 34.80 2.29
C SER A 1 19.80 35.96 3.24
N ASN A 2 19.42 35.67 4.50
CA ASN A 2 19.18 36.53 5.67
C ASN A 2 17.85 37.30 5.62
N ASP A 3 16.77 36.81 6.25
CA ASP A 3 16.46 36.76 7.70
C ASP A 3 16.35 38.17 8.30
N ASN A 4 15.34 38.58 9.08
CA ASN A 4 14.28 37.86 9.79
C ASN A 4 13.20 38.90 10.18
N GLN A 5 11.91 38.57 10.08
CA GLN A 5 10.81 39.40 10.58
C GLN A 5 10.01 38.68 11.68
N VAL A 6 9.94 39.36 12.82
CA VAL A 6 8.74 39.67 13.61
C VAL A 6 8.07 38.57 14.46
N HIS A 7 8.29 38.76 15.75
CA HIS A 7 7.52 38.46 16.97
C HIS A 7 5.97 38.54 16.95
N ARG A 8 5.38 37.85 17.95
CA ARG A 8 4.08 38.00 18.68
C ARG A 8 2.93 37.09 18.18
N SER A 9 2.58 36.02 18.91
CA SER A 9 1.81 35.91 20.19
C SER A 9 0.31 36.21 20.05
N LEU A 10 -0.56 35.27 20.48
CA LEU A 10 -1.91 35.41 21.10
C LEU A 10 -2.63 34.04 20.98
N THR A 11 -2.63 33.17 22.01
CA THR A 11 -3.65 32.98 23.08
C THR A 11 -5.07 32.59 22.62
N CYS A 12 -5.49 31.38 23.02
CA CYS A 12 -6.88 30.89 23.11
C CYS A 12 -7.72 31.69 24.13
N PRO A 13 -9.06 31.63 24.01
CA PRO A 13 -9.89 30.88 24.99
C PRO A 13 -11.05 30.12 24.29
N THR A 14 -11.33 28.84 24.55
CA THR A 14 -12.03 28.19 25.69
C THR A 14 -13.53 28.53 25.86
N THR A 15 -14.35 27.49 25.62
CA THR A 15 -15.69 27.13 26.16
C THR A 15 -16.92 27.99 25.85
N GLN A 16 -17.97 27.35 25.32
CA GLN A 16 -19.23 27.15 26.07
C GLN A 16 -20.17 26.13 25.40
N SER A 17 -20.61 25.18 26.22
CA SER A 17 -21.68 24.19 26.03
C SER A 17 -23.06 24.81 26.21
N PHE A 18 -24.06 24.35 25.47
CA PHE A 18 -25.47 24.36 25.92
C PHE A 18 -26.22 23.12 25.42
N ASP A 19 -26.91 22.51 26.36
CA ASP A 19 -27.69 21.28 26.27
C ASP A 19 -29.20 21.60 26.18
N HIS A 20 -29.93 20.74 25.47
CA HIS A 20 -31.31 20.25 25.73
C HIS A 20 -32.53 21.20 25.78
N LEU A 21 -33.54 20.94 24.92
CA LEU A 21 -34.93 20.46 25.26
C LEU A 21 -35.89 20.45 24.02
N PRO A 22 -37.10 19.81 24.05
CA PRO A 22 -37.51 18.81 23.05
C PRO A 22 -38.91 19.04 22.41
N SER A 23 -39.45 17.99 21.75
CA SER A 23 -40.90 17.73 21.45
C SER A 23 -41.41 18.37 20.14
N GLN A 24 -42.28 17.81 19.29
CA GLN A 24 -43.19 16.65 19.34
C GLN A 24 -43.73 16.36 17.92
N ARG A 25 -43.93 15.07 17.63
CA ARG A 25 -44.79 14.39 16.63
C ARG A 25 -45.72 15.22 15.71
N LYS A 26 -45.81 14.80 14.44
CA LYS A 26 -47.00 14.08 13.91
C LYS A 26 -46.82 13.54 12.50
N ASP A 27 -47.25 12.30 12.36
CA ASP A 27 -47.36 11.48 11.16
C ASP A 27 -48.33 12.07 10.13
N ARG A 28 -48.06 11.80 8.85
CA ARG A 28 -49.09 11.49 7.85
C ARG A 28 -48.44 10.78 6.65
N GLU A 29 -48.64 9.47 6.65
CA GLU A 29 -48.61 8.62 5.47
C GLU A 29 -49.55 9.17 4.40
N ASN A 30 -49.17 9.04 3.13
CA ASN A 30 -50.13 8.85 2.05
C ASN A 30 -49.47 8.13 0.88
N ASP A 31 -50.17 7.10 0.44
CA ASP A 31 -49.84 6.09 -0.54
C ASP A 31 -49.44 6.64 -1.92
N LEU A 32 -48.40 6.02 -2.49
CA LEU A 32 -48.02 6.11 -3.90
C LEU A 32 -48.50 4.83 -4.60
N SER A 33 -49.57 4.94 -5.38
CA SER A 33 -49.92 3.96 -6.41
C SER A 33 -49.22 4.33 -7.71
N MET A 34 -48.38 3.41 -8.19
CA MET A 34 -47.83 3.35 -9.54
C MET A 34 -48.94 3.20 -10.57
N ASP A 35 -48.79 3.83 -11.74
CA ASP A 35 -49.20 3.24 -13.00
C ASP A 35 -48.18 3.60 -14.08
N ILE A 36 -47.74 2.54 -14.76
CA ILE A 36 -46.81 2.47 -15.88
C ILE A 36 -47.69 2.25 -17.11
N ASP A 37 -47.48 3.00 -18.19
CA ASP A 37 -47.77 2.59 -19.57
C ASP A 37 -46.86 3.43 -20.48
N GLU A 38 -45.80 2.83 -21.02
CA GLU A 38 -45.70 2.09 -22.28
C GLU A 38 -45.56 2.97 -23.54
N ILE A 39 -44.58 2.54 -24.34
CA ILE A 39 -43.94 3.17 -25.48
C ILE A 39 -44.72 2.82 -26.75
N ASP A 40 -44.91 3.76 -27.68
CA ASP A 40 -44.90 3.40 -29.10
C ASP A 40 -44.40 4.53 -30.03
N ASP A 41 -43.69 4.05 -31.05
CA ASP A 41 -42.89 4.69 -32.08
C ASP A 41 -43.69 5.54 -33.09
N GLY A 42 -43.02 6.51 -33.72
CA GLY A 42 -43.67 7.29 -34.78
C GLY A 42 -42.84 8.29 -35.54
N ARG A 43 -41.56 8.01 -35.81
CA ARG A 43 -40.68 8.90 -36.59
C ARG A 43 -41.02 8.84 -38.09
N LYS A 44 -41.62 9.90 -38.65
CA LYS A 44 -41.65 10.15 -40.12
C LYS A 44 -41.19 11.57 -40.48
N LYS A 45 -40.10 11.62 -41.25
CA LYS A 45 -39.58 12.78 -41.96
C LYS A 45 -40.48 13.10 -43.17
N GLY A 46 -40.80 14.37 -43.39
CA GLY A 46 -41.45 14.88 -44.60
C GLY A 46 -41.05 16.33 -44.89
N ARG A 47 -40.49 16.56 -46.08
CA ARG A 47 -39.90 17.82 -46.59
C ARG A 47 -40.97 18.80 -47.12
N ARG A 48 -40.62 20.10 -47.03
CA ARG A 48 -40.93 21.23 -47.94
C ARG A 48 -42.37 21.78 -47.96
N LYS A 49 -42.50 23.09 -47.68
CA LYS A 49 -42.67 24.13 -48.72
C LYS A 49 -42.62 25.53 -48.11
N ASN A 50 -41.93 26.43 -48.82
CA ASN A 50 -42.05 27.88 -48.67
C ASN A 50 -43.49 28.28 -49.03
N HIS A 51 -44.15 29.02 -48.15
CA HIS A 51 -45.21 29.94 -48.52
C HIS A 51 -44.88 31.30 -47.92
N ARG A 52 -44.72 32.29 -48.80
CA ARG A 52 -44.91 33.69 -48.48
C ARG A 52 -46.41 33.87 -48.29
N ASP A 53 -46.78 34.57 -47.22
CA ASP A 53 -47.96 35.42 -47.19
C ASP A 53 -47.59 36.64 -46.35
N ASP A 54 -47.77 37.80 -46.99
CA ASP A 54 -47.89 39.11 -46.38
C ASP A 54 -49.07 39.06 -45.40
N ASP A 55 -48.98 39.77 -44.26
CA ASP A 55 -50.09 40.56 -43.73
C ASP A 55 -49.67 41.36 -42.49
N ASP A 56 -49.95 42.65 -42.62
CA ASP A 56 -50.42 43.62 -41.64
C ASP A 56 -49.61 44.02 -40.39
N TYR A 57 -49.31 45.32 -40.42
CA TYR A 57 -48.89 46.18 -39.33
C TYR A 57 -49.93 46.20 -38.20
N GLU A 58 -49.57 45.67 -37.03
CA GLU A 58 -50.13 46.13 -35.76
C GLU A 58 -49.08 46.98 -35.05
N ASP A 59 -49.43 48.27 -34.88
CA ASP A 59 -48.71 49.27 -34.11
C ASP A 59 -48.41 48.73 -32.72
N LYS A 60 -47.13 48.54 -32.42
CA LYS A 60 -46.66 48.26 -31.07
C LYS A 60 -46.78 49.54 -30.24
N GLU A 61 -47.48 49.43 -29.13
CA GLU A 61 -47.53 50.44 -28.09
C GLU A 61 -46.09 50.65 -27.54
N ASP A 62 -45.45 51.73 -27.96
CA ASP A 62 -44.21 52.22 -27.37
C ASP A 62 -44.52 52.75 -25.96
N ASP A 63 -44.37 51.86 -24.98
CA ASP A 63 -44.18 52.20 -23.57
C ASP A 63 -42.86 52.98 -23.46
N ASP A 64 -42.96 54.26 -23.10
CA ASP A 64 -41.81 55.16 -22.91
C ASP A 64 -40.97 54.65 -21.73
N GLY A 65 -40.07 53.71 -22.02
CA GLY A 65 -39.07 53.16 -21.11
C GLY A 65 -38.05 54.23 -20.73
N ASP A 66 -38.35 54.99 -19.68
CA ASP A 66 -37.39 55.85 -19.01
C ASP A 66 -36.37 54.97 -18.25
N ASP A 67 -35.24 54.72 -18.91
CA ASP A 67 -34.06 54.01 -18.41
C ASP A 67 -33.42 54.76 -17.22
N TYR A 68 -33.62 54.25 -16.00
CA TYR A 68 -33.06 54.83 -14.78
C TYR A 68 -31.62 54.32 -14.56
N ASN A 69 -30.64 55.10 -15.02
CA ASN A 69 -29.26 54.94 -14.57
C ASN A 69 -29.10 55.56 -13.18
N ASP A 70 -28.91 54.71 -12.17
CA ASP A 70 -28.63 55.08 -10.78
C ASP A 70 -27.11 54.92 -10.54
N ASP A 71 -26.36 56.03 -10.62
CA ASP A 71 -24.95 56.06 -10.21
C ASP A 71 -24.56 57.43 -9.59
N ASP A 72 -24.38 57.36 -8.27
CA ASP A 72 -23.37 57.98 -7.42
C ASP A 72 -23.11 59.50 -7.24
N ASN A 73 -22.92 59.79 -5.95
CA ASN A 73 -22.00 60.75 -5.31
C ASN A 73 -22.40 62.23 -5.16
N ILE A 74 -22.69 62.64 -3.91
CA ILE A 74 -22.77 64.05 -3.51
C ILE A 74 -21.77 64.33 -2.37
N SER A 75 -20.70 65.04 -2.73
CA SER A 75 -19.92 65.87 -1.80
C SER A 75 -20.73 67.11 -1.40
N SER A 76 -20.83 67.35 -0.09
CA SER A 76 -21.50 68.52 0.50
C SER A 76 -20.50 69.64 0.81
N PRO A 77 -20.82 70.92 0.55
CA PRO A 77 -20.19 72.04 1.25
C PRO A 77 -21.08 72.54 2.43
N PRO A 78 -20.51 73.18 3.46
CA PRO A 78 -21.23 73.51 4.70
C PRO A 78 -21.97 74.86 4.61
N PRO A 79 -23.05 75.08 5.39
CA PRO A 79 -23.78 76.35 5.40
C PRO A 79 -23.25 77.32 6.47
N ASN A 80 -23.19 78.60 6.09
CA ASN A 80 -22.78 79.70 6.95
C ASN A 80 -24.01 80.40 7.56
N LYS A 81 -23.98 80.50 8.90
CA LYS A 81 -24.46 81.59 9.78
C LYS A 81 -25.94 82.03 9.78
N LYS A 82 -26.59 81.63 10.88
CA LYS A 82 -27.75 82.27 11.54
C LYS A 82 -27.46 83.71 12.02
N LYS A 83 -28.55 84.51 12.07
CA LYS A 83 -28.96 85.58 13.04
C LYS A 83 -29.51 86.79 12.27
N LYS A 84 -30.56 87.51 12.68
CA LYS A 84 -31.19 87.69 14.00
C LYS A 84 -32.61 88.26 13.80
N LYS A 85 -33.52 87.89 14.69
CA LYS A 85 -34.86 88.47 14.87
C LYS A 85 -34.77 89.94 15.32
N SER A 86 -35.69 90.77 14.85
CA SER A 86 -36.12 92.00 15.52
C SER A 86 -37.53 91.81 16.09
N SER A 87 -37.72 92.36 17.27
CA SER A 87 -38.89 92.30 18.15
C SER A 87 -39.83 93.48 17.94
N SER A 88 -41.14 93.22 17.95
CA SER A 88 -42.19 94.20 18.31
C SER A 88 -43.43 93.39 18.72
N ALA A 89 -43.76 93.35 19.99
CA ALA A 89 -44.67 94.26 20.70
C ALA A 89 -46.08 93.66 20.75
N ASP A 90 -46.48 93.30 21.97
CA ASP A 90 -47.79 92.83 22.37
C ASP A 90 -48.89 93.79 21.90
N ASN A 91 -49.91 93.23 21.25
CA ASN A 91 -51.24 93.81 21.17
C ASN A 91 -52.25 92.67 21.09
N THR A 92 -52.82 92.35 22.25
CA THR A 92 -53.98 91.50 22.42
C THR A 92 -55.20 92.19 21.81
N ALA A 93 -55.54 91.80 20.58
CA ALA A 93 -56.84 92.08 19.97
C ALA A 93 -57.34 90.78 19.35
N ASP A 94 -58.59 90.43 19.66
CA ASP A 94 -59.39 89.34 19.11
C ASP A 94 -59.01 89.01 17.65
N GLN A 95 -58.41 87.83 17.46
CA GLN A 95 -58.15 87.25 16.14
C GLN A 95 -58.78 85.86 16.02
N HIS A 96 -60.08 85.74 16.32
CA HIS A 96 -60.87 84.66 15.74
C HIS A 96 -61.33 85.06 14.33
N SER A 97 -60.36 85.19 13.42
CA SER A 97 -60.66 85.09 11.99
C SER A 97 -60.93 83.61 11.68
N PRO A 98 -62.05 83.25 11.04
CA PRO A 98 -62.33 81.87 10.61
C PRO A 98 -61.30 81.33 9.59
N MET A 99 -60.35 82.17 9.16
CA MET A 99 -59.21 81.81 8.32
C MET A 99 -57.97 81.31 9.10
N ASN A 100 -57.93 81.43 10.43
CA ASN A 100 -56.79 80.93 11.24
C ASN A 100 -56.81 79.39 11.41
N ASP A 101 -57.94 78.74 11.14
CA ASP A 101 -58.17 77.30 11.34
C ASP A 101 -57.93 76.46 10.06
N ARG A 102 -57.14 76.96 9.11
CA ARG A 102 -56.94 76.33 7.79
C ARG A 102 -56.32 74.93 7.81
N HIS A 103 -55.61 74.59 8.89
CA HIS A 103 -54.83 73.35 9.02
C HIS A 103 -55.04 72.62 10.36
N ILE A 104 -56.07 72.98 11.12
CA ILE A 104 -56.39 72.36 12.41
C ILE A 104 -57.59 71.42 12.21
N ASN A 105 -57.55 70.24 12.83
CA ASN A 105 -58.72 69.37 12.87
C ASN A 105 -59.87 70.06 13.59
N PRO A 106 -61.10 70.01 13.05
CA PRO A 106 -62.28 70.28 13.86
C PRO A 106 -62.16 69.49 15.17
N THR A 107 -62.41 70.14 16.29
CA THR A 107 -62.33 69.52 17.62
C THR A 107 -63.15 68.21 17.63
N GLY A 108 -62.48 67.09 17.90
CA GLY A 108 -63.10 65.75 17.91
C GLY A 108 -62.95 64.91 16.64
N LYS A 109 -62.28 65.40 15.58
CA LYS A 109 -61.94 64.58 14.39
C LYS A 109 -60.49 64.07 14.43
N PRO A 110 -60.23 62.83 13.98
CA PRO A 110 -58.87 62.30 13.88
C PRO A 110 -58.03 63.14 12.92
N ALA A 111 -56.71 63.12 13.11
CA ALA A 111 -55.80 63.74 12.17
C ALA A 111 -55.84 62.99 10.84
N GLU A 112 -56.01 63.76 9.77
CA GLU A 112 -56.14 63.28 8.41
C GLU A 112 -54.81 63.53 7.68
N ALA A 113 -54.32 62.51 6.97
CA ALA A 113 -53.17 62.59 6.10
C ALA A 113 -53.62 62.69 4.63
N GLY A 114 -52.72 63.10 3.73
CA GLY A 114 -52.97 63.14 2.28
C GLY A 114 -53.68 64.41 1.77
N ILE A 115 -53.96 65.39 2.64
CA ILE A 115 -54.60 66.65 2.23
C ILE A 115 -53.57 67.59 1.60
N ILE A 116 -53.86 68.11 0.40
CA ILE A 116 -53.02 69.11 -0.27
C ILE A 116 -53.14 70.46 0.44
N GLN A 117 -52.04 70.99 0.96
CA GLN A 117 -51.95 72.29 1.62
C GLN A 117 -51.47 73.40 0.67
N GLU A 118 -50.50 73.12 -0.17
CA GLU A 118 -49.92 74.11 -1.08
C GLU A 118 -49.52 73.48 -2.41
N VAL A 119 -49.82 74.20 -3.49
CA VAL A 119 -49.33 73.90 -4.84
C VAL A 119 -48.46 75.05 -5.29
N TYR A 120 -47.19 74.77 -5.54
CA TYR A 120 -46.21 75.72 -6.06
C TYR A 120 -45.81 75.30 -7.47
N VAL A 121 -45.79 76.25 -8.40
CA VAL A 121 -45.32 76.01 -9.77
C VAL A 121 -44.40 77.14 -10.22
N GLU A 122 -43.38 76.80 -10.98
CA GLU A 122 -42.41 77.70 -11.56
C GLU A 122 -42.11 77.30 -13.00
N ASN A 123 -42.19 78.26 -13.92
CA ASN A 123 -42.06 78.09 -15.37
C ASN A 123 -42.94 76.98 -15.96
N PHE A 124 -44.18 76.84 -15.48
CA PHE A 124 -45.12 75.79 -15.88
C PHE A 124 -46.31 76.38 -16.64
N MET A 125 -46.51 75.94 -17.89
CA MET A 125 -47.56 76.40 -18.80
C MET A 125 -47.58 77.93 -18.92
N CYS A 126 -48.67 78.58 -18.49
CA CYS A 126 -48.83 80.04 -18.51
C CYS A 126 -48.27 80.75 -17.26
N HIS A 127 -47.81 80.00 -16.25
CA HIS A 127 -47.36 80.56 -14.98
C HIS A 127 -45.83 80.67 -14.91
N ARG A 128 -45.31 81.89 -14.70
CA ARG A 128 -43.89 82.09 -14.35
C ARG A 128 -43.58 81.53 -12.97
N LYS A 129 -44.42 81.92 -12.00
CA LYS A 129 -44.33 81.53 -10.61
C LYS A 129 -45.71 81.72 -10.00
N LEU A 130 -46.26 80.66 -9.42
CA LEU A 130 -47.57 80.68 -8.76
C LEU A 130 -47.49 79.79 -7.53
N SER A 131 -47.98 80.29 -6.40
CA SER A 131 -48.19 79.53 -5.17
C SER A 131 -49.66 79.65 -4.80
N VAL A 132 -50.31 78.50 -4.64
CA VAL A 132 -51.73 78.39 -4.28
C VAL A 132 -51.82 77.63 -2.97
N LYS A 133 -52.23 78.34 -1.91
CA LYS A 133 -52.52 77.73 -0.62
C LYS A 133 -53.96 77.25 -0.59
N LEU A 134 -54.14 75.96 -0.37
CA LEU A 134 -55.43 75.30 -0.30
C LEU A 134 -55.87 75.13 1.16
N CYS A 135 -57.18 75.18 1.34
CA CYS A 135 -57.86 74.84 2.58
C CYS A 135 -58.16 73.34 2.60
N ARG A 136 -58.40 72.80 3.80
CA ARG A 136 -58.58 71.36 4.01
C ARG A 136 -59.74 70.70 3.25
N ASN A 137 -60.87 71.39 3.13
CA ASN A 137 -62.12 70.79 2.62
C ASN A 137 -62.38 71.20 1.17
N VAL A 138 -63.09 72.32 0.97
CA VAL A 138 -63.51 72.77 -0.35
C VAL A 138 -62.75 74.02 -0.74
N ASN A 139 -62.22 74.03 -1.97
CA ASN A 139 -61.46 75.15 -2.52
C ASN A 139 -62.12 75.61 -3.82
N PHE A 140 -62.47 76.90 -3.90
CA PHE A 140 -62.98 77.51 -5.12
C PHE A 140 -61.87 78.31 -5.81
N ILE A 141 -61.45 77.85 -7.00
CA ILE A 141 -60.46 78.54 -7.82
C ILE A 141 -61.19 79.20 -9.01
N HIS A 142 -61.29 80.52 -8.99
CA HIS A 142 -61.95 81.29 -10.05
C HIS A 142 -60.97 82.22 -10.79
N GLY A 143 -61.35 82.68 -11.98
CA GLY A 143 -60.51 83.53 -12.82
C GLY A 143 -61.00 83.58 -14.26
N GLN A 144 -60.51 84.53 -15.05
CA GLN A 144 -60.88 84.68 -16.46
C GLN A 144 -60.51 83.45 -17.30
N ASN A 145 -61.20 83.23 -18.41
CA ASN A 145 -60.84 82.14 -19.33
C ASN A 145 -59.42 82.36 -19.86
N GLY A 146 -58.63 81.29 -19.91
CA GLY A 146 -57.21 81.38 -20.26
C GLY A 146 -56.27 81.77 -19.11
N SER A 147 -56.76 82.11 -17.91
CA SER A 147 -55.93 82.52 -16.77
C SER A 147 -55.10 81.39 -16.12
N GLY A 148 -55.07 80.19 -16.71
CA GLY A 148 -54.28 79.07 -16.20
C GLY A 148 -54.86 78.30 -15.02
N LYS A 149 -56.19 78.33 -14.80
CA LYS A 149 -56.85 77.58 -13.71
C LYS A 149 -56.61 76.07 -13.82
N SER A 150 -56.85 75.50 -15.00
CA SER A 150 -56.64 74.07 -15.26
C SER A 150 -55.16 73.66 -15.22
N ALA A 151 -54.24 74.62 -15.32
CA ALA A 151 -52.81 74.33 -15.13
C ALA A 151 -52.47 73.98 -13.68
N ILE A 152 -53.26 74.43 -12.69
CA ILE A 152 -53.07 74.04 -11.29
C ILE A 152 -53.39 72.55 -11.13
N LEU A 153 -54.48 72.06 -11.73
CA LEU A 153 -54.83 70.65 -11.71
C LEU A 153 -53.78 69.79 -12.43
N ALA A 154 -53.35 70.21 -13.62
CA ALA A 154 -52.28 69.54 -14.35
C ALA A 154 -50.97 69.50 -13.56
N ALA A 155 -50.65 70.55 -12.81
CA ALA A 155 -49.46 70.58 -11.96
C ALA A 155 -49.56 69.57 -10.81
N ILE A 156 -50.74 69.43 -10.18
CA ILE A 156 -50.97 68.41 -9.14
C ILE A 156 -50.78 67.02 -9.73
N GLN A 157 -51.44 66.72 -10.86
CA GLN A 157 -51.34 65.41 -11.53
C GLN A 157 -49.88 65.05 -11.85
N VAL A 158 -49.15 65.95 -12.53
CA VAL A 158 -47.76 65.69 -12.95
C VAL A 158 -46.81 65.60 -11.76
N CYS A 159 -47.02 66.42 -10.73
CA CYS A 159 -46.17 66.41 -9.55
C CYS A 159 -46.33 65.12 -8.73
N LEU A 160 -47.53 64.55 -8.72
CA LEU A 160 -47.87 63.34 -7.96
C LEU A 160 -47.86 62.07 -8.84
N GLY A 161 -47.10 62.05 -9.93
CA GLY A 161 -46.80 60.80 -10.65
C GLY A 161 -47.51 60.58 -11.99
N ALA A 162 -48.51 61.39 -12.36
CA ALA A 162 -49.19 61.21 -13.64
C ALA A 162 -48.34 61.67 -14.83
N GLY A 163 -48.40 60.92 -15.94
CA GLY A 163 -47.73 61.28 -17.20
C GLY A 163 -48.34 62.50 -17.88
N ALA A 164 -47.58 63.17 -18.76
CA ALA A 164 -48.03 64.38 -19.47
C ALA A 164 -49.30 64.15 -20.32
N ARG A 165 -49.39 62.99 -21.00
CA ARG A 165 -50.56 62.61 -21.81
C ARG A 165 -51.85 62.59 -20.99
N ARG A 166 -51.78 62.25 -19.69
CA ARG A 166 -52.94 62.10 -18.80
C ARG A 166 -53.54 63.42 -18.36
N THR A 167 -52.83 64.54 -18.54
CA THR A 167 -53.42 65.86 -18.25
C THR A 167 -54.19 66.42 -19.44
N HIS A 168 -54.20 65.74 -20.60
CA HIS A 168 -54.76 66.21 -21.87
C HIS A 168 -54.21 67.59 -22.34
N ARG A 169 -53.05 68.01 -21.80
CA ARG A 169 -52.45 69.32 -22.12
C ARG A 169 -51.21 69.23 -22.99
N ALA A 170 -50.49 68.12 -22.92
CA ALA A 170 -49.26 67.90 -23.67
C ALA A 170 -49.04 66.40 -23.88
N ARG A 171 -48.29 66.06 -24.93
CA ARG A 171 -47.82 64.68 -25.14
C ARG A 171 -46.57 64.38 -24.30
N ASN A 172 -45.68 65.36 -24.20
CA ASN A 172 -44.40 65.25 -23.49
C ASN A 172 -44.33 66.22 -22.30
N LEU A 173 -43.60 65.85 -21.24
CA LEU A 173 -43.42 66.72 -20.08
C LEU A 173 -42.76 68.06 -20.42
N LYS A 174 -41.84 68.07 -21.39
CA LYS A 174 -41.14 69.28 -21.86
C LYS A 174 -42.10 70.31 -22.48
N ASP A 175 -43.22 69.88 -23.05
CA ASP A 175 -44.20 70.79 -23.64
C ASP A 175 -45.06 71.51 -22.59
N LEU A 176 -45.04 71.04 -21.34
CA LEU A 176 -45.67 71.73 -20.21
C LEU A 176 -44.77 72.85 -19.64
N VAL A 177 -43.50 72.92 -20.03
CA VAL A 177 -42.59 73.99 -19.61
C VAL A 177 -42.91 75.26 -20.39
N ARG A 178 -42.94 76.40 -19.69
CA ARG A 178 -43.23 77.69 -20.30
C ARG A 178 -42.16 78.09 -21.32
N LYS A 179 -42.53 78.13 -22.61
CA LYS A 179 -41.63 78.42 -23.75
C LYS A 179 -41.20 79.89 -23.83
N GLU A 180 -42.02 80.82 -23.33
CA GLU A 180 -41.80 82.27 -23.42
C GLU A 180 -40.77 82.85 -22.43
N ALA A 181 -40.12 82.01 -21.63
CA ALA A 181 -39.13 82.45 -20.63
C ALA A 181 -37.74 82.77 -21.23
N GLY A 182 -37.60 82.77 -22.56
CA GLY A 182 -36.35 83.07 -23.26
C GLY A 182 -35.35 81.90 -23.23
N ALA A 183 -34.17 82.11 -23.83
CA ALA A 183 -33.09 81.13 -23.93
C ALA A 183 -32.56 80.61 -22.57
N ASP A 184 -32.89 81.29 -21.46
CA ASP A 184 -32.45 80.96 -20.10
C ASP A 184 -33.42 80.04 -19.33
N CYS A 185 -34.49 79.54 -19.97
CA CYS A 185 -35.43 78.63 -19.33
C CYS A 185 -34.83 77.23 -19.13
N SER A 186 -34.23 77.00 -17.95
CA SER A 186 -33.60 75.72 -17.60
C SER A 186 -34.58 74.57 -17.37
N GLY A 187 -35.86 74.86 -17.13
CA GLY A 187 -36.90 73.86 -16.84
C GLY A 187 -38.08 74.42 -16.05
N ALA A 188 -39.01 73.52 -15.68
CA ALA A 188 -40.10 73.78 -14.76
C ALA A 188 -39.89 73.08 -13.41
N LYS A 189 -40.42 73.67 -12.34
CA LYS A 189 -40.43 73.10 -11.00
C LYS A 189 -41.84 73.13 -10.44
N LEU A 190 -42.32 71.98 -9.99
CA LEU A 190 -43.61 71.81 -9.36
C LEU A 190 -43.39 71.32 -7.94
N ARG A 191 -44.16 71.82 -6.98
CA ARG A 191 -44.24 71.25 -5.63
C ARG A 191 -45.66 71.12 -5.17
N VAL A 192 -45.95 70.00 -4.55
CA VAL A 192 -47.22 69.74 -3.86
C VAL A 192 -46.89 69.36 -2.43
N THR A 193 -47.36 70.16 -1.49
CA THR A 193 -47.20 69.91 -0.06
C THR A 193 -48.46 69.25 0.48
N LEU A 194 -48.29 68.08 1.06
CA LEU A 194 -49.33 67.23 1.64
C LEU A 194 -49.23 67.24 3.17
N LEU A 195 -50.37 67.21 3.83
CA LEU A 195 -50.46 67.00 5.27
C LEU A 195 -50.14 65.53 5.59
N ASN A 196 -49.25 65.29 6.55
CA ASN A 196 -48.78 63.98 6.96
C ASN A 196 -49.06 63.71 8.44
N LYS A 197 -50.22 64.14 8.94
CA LYS A 197 -50.63 63.97 10.33
C LYS A 197 -51.65 62.85 10.48
N GLY A 198 -51.63 62.18 11.63
CA GLY A 198 -52.63 61.18 11.99
C GLY A 198 -52.15 59.75 11.85
N SER A 199 -53.07 58.81 12.02
CA SER A 199 -52.78 57.37 11.95
C SER A 199 -52.28 56.94 10.57
N ASP A 200 -52.71 57.66 9.53
CA ASP A 200 -52.47 57.30 8.14
C ASP A 200 -51.28 58.06 7.53
N GLY A 201 -50.48 58.73 8.37
CA GLY A 201 -49.26 59.41 7.94
C GLY A 201 -48.24 58.44 7.34
N PHE A 202 -47.61 58.84 6.23
CA PHE A 202 -46.50 58.13 5.61
C PHE A 202 -45.19 58.47 6.32
N MET A 203 -44.58 57.49 6.98
CA MET A 203 -43.29 57.61 7.68
C MET A 203 -43.12 58.94 8.45
N PRO A 204 -44.01 59.24 9.42
CA PRO A 204 -44.00 60.52 10.14
C PRO A 204 -42.68 60.80 10.88
N GLU A 205 -41.93 59.76 11.25
CA GLU A 205 -40.59 59.86 11.83
C GLU A 205 -39.53 60.38 10.85
N VAL A 206 -39.70 60.15 9.54
CA VAL A 206 -38.78 60.60 8.49
C VAL A 206 -39.17 61.96 7.95
N TYR A 207 -40.45 62.15 7.64
CA TYR A 207 -40.93 63.35 6.94
C TYR A 207 -41.55 64.41 7.86
N GLY A 208 -41.97 64.03 9.06
CA GLY A 208 -42.68 64.91 9.99
C GLY A 208 -44.13 65.17 9.58
N ASP A 209 -44.62 66.35 9.95
CA ASP A 209 -46.03 66.74 9.86
C ASP A 209 -46.51 67.02 8.42
N THR A 210 -45.59 67.25 7.49
CA THR A 210 -45.89 67.57 6.09
C THR A 210 -44.86 66.97 5.16
N ILE A 211 -45.31 66.43 4.04
CA ILE A 211 -44.43 65.94 2.96
C ILE A 211 -44.58 66.87 1.77
N THR A 212 -43.46 67.28 1.17
CA THR A 212 -43.50 68.03 -0.10
C THR A 212 -42.90 67.21 -1.22
N VAL A 213 -43.72 66.88 -2.20
CA VAL A 213 -43.28 66.27 -3.46
C VAL A 213 -42.83 67.39 -4.38
N GLU A 214 -41.60 67.34 -4.87
CA GLU A 214 -41.06 68.24 -5.89
C GLU A 214 -40.81 67.47 -7.19
N ARG A 215 -41.43 67.90 -8.29
CA ARG A 215 -41.15 67.40 -9.65
C ARG A 215 -40.37 68.46 -10.42
N CYS A 216 -39.19 68.07 -10.89
CA CYS A 216 -38.36 68.90 -11.75
C CYS A 216 -38.48 68.41 -13.20
N ILE A 217 -38.71 69.31 -14.14
CA ILE A 217 -38.80 69.02 -15.57
C ILE A 217 -37.71 69.82 -16.27
N SER A 218 -36.66 69.16 -16.74
CA SER A 218 -35.57 69.81 -17.47
C SER A 218 -35.86 69.92 -18.97
N MET A 219 -35.54 71.08 -19.56
CA MET A 219 -35.55 71.26 -21.02
C MET A 219 -34.28 70.77 -21.71
N ARG A 220 -33.17 70.64 -20.97
CA ARG A 220 -31.90 70.14 -21.49
C ARG A 220 -31.91 68.62 -21.63
N SER A 221 -31.30 68.13 -22.72
CA SER A 221 -31.03 66.69 -22.89
C SER A 221 -30.16 66.18 -21.75
N GLY A 222 -30.56 65.09 -21.09
CA GLY A 222 -29.88 64.54 -19.91
C GLY A 222 -30.03 65.34 -18.61
N GLY A 223 -30.87 66.39 -18.57
CA GLY A 223 -31.13 67.11 -17.33
C GLY A 223 -32.11 66.38 -16.42
N PHE A 224 -32.00 66.60 -15.11
CA PHE A 224 -32.81 65.91 -14.09
C PHE A 224 -34.32 66.06 -14.34
N ASN A 225 -34.98 64.93 -14.60
CA ASN A 225 -36.43 64.82 -14.79
C ASN A 225 -37.00 63.80 -13.79
N GLY A 226 -36.84 64.08 -12.51
CA GLY A 226 -37.16 63.16 -11.42
C GLY A 226 -38.04 63.77 -10.33
N TYR A 227 -38.38 62.94 -9.36
CA TYR A 227 -39.11 63.34 -8.16
C TYR A 227 -38.14 63.55 -7.00
N LYS A 228 -38.53 64.42 -6.06
CA LYS A 228 -37.86 64.60 -4.78
C LYS A 228 -38.92 64.64 -3.69
N LEU A 229 -38.77 63.79 -2.69
CA LEU A 229 -39.61 63.80 -1.49
C LEU A 229 -38.88 64.58 -0.41
N LEU A 230 -39.48 65.69 0.01
CA LEU A 230 -38.94 66.59 1.02
C LEU A 230 -39.71 66.46 2.32
N ASP A 231 -39.01 66.51 3.45
CA ASP A 231 -39.61 66.58 4.79
C ASP A 231 -40.21 67.96 5.10
N GLN A 232 -40.80 68.10 6.29
CA GLN A 232 -41.38 69.35 6.80
C GLN A 232 -40.39 70.53 6.88
N ASN A 233 -39.09 70.28 6.91
CA ASN A 233 -38.04 71.30 6.92
C ASN A 233 -37.52 71.61 5.51
N GLY A 234 -38.03 70.94 4.48
CA GLY A 234 -37.58 71.05 3.10
C GLY A 234 -36.29 70.27 2.81
N LYS A 235 -35.89 69.33 3.67
CA LYS A 235 -34.75 68.45 3.43
C LYS A 235 -35.19 67.26 2.58
N GLU A 236 -34.39 66.97 1.56
CA GLU A 236 -34.62 65.84 0.66
C GLU A 236 -34.34 64.51 1.36
N GLN A 237 -35.32 63.61 1.33
CA GLN A 237 -35.26 62.27 1.94
C GLN A 237 -35.17 61.16 0.89
N SER A 238 -35.82 61.33 -0.26
CA SER A 238 -35.75 60.35 -1.36
C SER A 238 -35.91 61.00 -2.74
N ARG A 239 -35.41 60.31 -3.77
CA ARG A 239 -35.62 60.59 -5.20
C ARG A 239 -36.29 59.43 -5.96
N ARG A 240 -36.52 58.30 -5.29
CA ARG A 240 -37.02 57.09 -5.94
C ARG A 240 -38.50 57.23 -6.28
N LYS A 241 -38.88 56.82 -7.48
CA LYS A 241 -40.29 56.77 -7.88
C LYS A 241 -41.09 55.77 -7.03
N ALA A 242 -40.49 54.62 -6.69
CA ALA A 242 -41.12 53.63 -5.81
C ALA A 242 -41.53 54.21 -4.44
N ASP A 243 -40.72 55.11 -3.86
CA ASP A 243 -41.06 55.75 -2.58
C ASP A 243 -42.20 56.77 -2.73
N LEU A 244 -42.30 57.44 -3.90
CA LEU A 244 -43.44 58.28 -4.23
C LEU A 244 -44.70 57.45 -4.38
N ASP A 245 -44.64 56.35 -5.14
CA ASP A 245 -45.78 55.47 -5.38
C ASP A 245 -46.27 54.85 -4.05
N ALA A 246 -45.36 54.38 -3.20
CA ALA A 246 -45.68 53.89 -1.86
C ALA A 246 -46.32 54.97 -0.96
N MET A 247 -45.85 56.21 -1.04
CA MET A 247 -46.45 57.34 -0.32
C MET A 247 -47.86 57.63 -0.83
N LEU A 248 -48.08 57.64 -2.15
CA LEU A 248 -49.40 57.86 -2.74
C LEU A 248 -50.38 56.73 -2.38
N ASP A 249 -49.92 55.48 -2.38
CA ASP A 249 -50.71 54.32 -1.97
C ASP A 249 -51.10 54.40 -0.48
N GLN A 250 -50.16 54.72 0.42
CA GLN A 250 -50.44 54.88 1.85
C GLN A 250 -51.42 56.03 2.13
N LEU A 251 -51.28 57.14 1.39
CA LEU A 251 -52.16 58.30 1.51
C LEU A 251 -53.45 58.16 0.70
N ASN A 252 -53.65 57.03 0.01
CA ASN A 252 -54.77 56.74 -0.86
C ASN A 252 -55.05 57.84 -1.91
N ILE A 253 -53.98 58.38 -2.52
CA ILE A 253 -54.05 59.41 -3.55
C ILE A 253 -53.95 58.77 -4.93
N GLN A 254 -55.06 58.75 -5.66
CA GLN A 254 -55.15 58.15 -6.99
C GLN A 254 -55.22 59.25 -8.07
N VAL A 255 -54.08 59.69 -8.59
CA VAL A 255 -54.05 60.73 -9.64
C VAL A 255 -54.47 60.25 -11.03
N GLU A 256 -54.48 58.94 -11.21
CA GLU A 256 -54.81 58.27 -12.46
C GLU A 256 -56.31 57.97 -12.61
N ASN A 257 -57.04 57.89 -11.49
CA ASN A 257 -58.44 57.52 -11.46
C ASN A 257 -59.29 58.72 -11.92
N PRO A 258 -60.09 58.58 -13.01
CA PRO A 258 -60.86 59.69 -13.57
C PRO A 258 -62.02 60.16 -12.67
N VAL A 259 -62.41 59.39 -11.65
CA VAL A 259 -63.39 59.82 -10.64
C VAL A 259 -62.73 60.66 -9.55
N ALA A 260 -61.46 60.40 -9.24
CA ALA A 260 -60.69 61.22 -8.30
C ALA A 260 -60.22 62.53 -8.95
N VAL A 261 -59.76 62.45 -10.20
CA VAL A 261 -59.36 63.61 -10.99
C VAL A 261 -60.20 63.68 -12.26
N LEU A 262 -61.31 64.42 -12.18
CA LEU A 262 -62.19 64.67 -13.32
C LEU A 262 -61.83 65.99 -14.00
N ASP A 263 -61.12 65.91 -15.12
CA ASP A 263 -60.84 67.08 -15.96
C ASP A 263 -61.95 67.35 -17.00
N GLN A 264 -61.81 68.47 -17.70
CA GLN A 264 -62.81 68.91 -18.67
C GLN A 264 -62.95 67.95 -19.87
N GLU A 265 -61.87 67.30 -20.29
CA GLU A 265 -61.88 66.43 -21.47
C GLU A 265 -62.42 65.05 -21.12
N GLU A 266 -62.01 64.48 -19.97
CA GLU A 266 -62.59 63.26 -19.42
C GLU A 266 -64.09 63.42 -19.14
N ALA A 267 -64.52 64.55 -18.56
CA ALA A 267 -65.93 64.81 -18.34
C ALA A 267 -66.74 64.87 -19.65
N LYS A 268 -66.19 65.49 -20.70
CA LYS A 268 -66.82 65.50 -22.03
C LYS A 268 -66.87 64.10 -22.61
N LYS A 269 -65.76 63.36 -22.58
CA LYS A 269 -65.66 61.98 -23.08
C LYS A 269 -66.65 61.07 -22.38
N PHE A 270 -66.85 61.22 -21.07
CA PHE A 270 -67.83 60.44 -20.32
C PHE A 270 -69.28 60.76 -20.75
N LEU A 271 -69.61 62.04 -20.96
CA LEU A 271 -70.96 62.47 -21.37
C LEU A 271 -71.29 62.10 -22.82
N THR A 272 -70.34 62.24 -23.74
CA THR A 272 -70.53 62.02 -25.18
C THR A 272 -70.08 60.64 -25.65
N GLY A 273 -69.42 59.86 -24.79
CA GLY A 273 -68.84 58.56 -25.12
C GLY A 273 -69.87 57.46 -25.36
N LYS A 274 -69.42 56.40 -26.03
CA LYS A 274 -70.23 55.21 -26.33
C LYS A 274 -70.37 54.31 -25.10
N ALA A 275 -71.13 53.23 -25.21
CA ALA A 275 -71.31 52.28 -24.11
C ALA A 275 -69.97 51.64 -23.69
N GLU A 276 -69.10 51.37 -24.66
CA GLU A 276 -67.77 50.80 -24.46
C GLU A 276 -66.86 51.76 -23.70
N ASP A 277 -66.87 53.05 -24.06
CA ASP A 277 -66.10 54.10 -23.36
C ASP A 277 -66.55 54.25 -21.91
N LYS A 278 -67.87 54.15 -21.66
CA LYS A 278 -68.44 54.21 -20.31
C LYS A 278 -68.09 52.98 -19.48
N TYR A 279 -68.05 51.80 -20.10
CA TYR A 279 -67.58 50.58 -19.44
C TYR A 279 -66.10 50.68 -19.10
N ALA A 280 -65.25 51.11 -20.03
CA ALA A 280 -63.83 51.33 -19.76
C ALA A 280 -63.62 52.37 -18.65
N PHE A 281 -64.37 53.47 -18.66
CA PHE A 281 -64.38 54.47 -17.59
C PHE A 281 -64.77 53.84 -16.24
N PHE A 282 -65.82 53.01 -16.21
CA PHE A 282 -66.27 52.34 -15.00
C PHE A 282 -65.22 51.35 -14.47
N THR A 283 -64.65 50.50 -15.32
CA THR A 283 -63.62 49.52 -14.96
C THR A 283 -62.37 50.20 -14.41
N LYS A 284 -61.98 51.34 -14.99
CA LYS A 284 -60.88 52.16 -14.50
C LYS A 284 -61.21 52.86 -13.19
N ALA A 285 -62.40 53.46 -13.09
CA ALA A 285 -62.85 54.17 -11.90
C ALA A 285 -63.01 53.27 -10.67
N THR A 286 -63.43 52.03 -10.89
CA THR A 286 -63.59 50.99 -9.86
C THR A 286 -62.30 50.22 -9.57
N GLU A 287 -61.17 50.61 -10.17
CA GLU A 287 -59.85 49.97 -10.00
C GLU A 287 -59.80 48.49 -10.44
N LEU A 288 -60.84 47.99 -11.13
CA LEU A 288 -60.91 46.61 -11.62
C LEU A 288 -59.82 46.33 -12.67
N GLU A 289 -59.50 47.31 -13.51
CA GLU A 289 -58.43 47.19 -14.52
C GLU A 289 -57.05 47.03 -13.86
N ARG A 290 -56.81 47.73 -12.75
CA ARG A 290 -55.56 47.62 -12.00
C ARG A 290 -55.45 46.27 -11.30
N LEU A 291 -56.56 45.81 -10.73
CA LEU A 291 -56.65 44.51 -10.09
C LEU A 291 -56.42 43.37 -11.08
N ASP A 292 -57.03 43.41 -12.27
CA ASP A 292 -56.84 42.42 -13.32
C ASP A 292 -55.37 42.34 -13.79
N ARG A 293 -54.74 43.49 -14.06
CA ARG A 293 -53.29 43.56 -14.35
C ARG A 293 -52.43 43.01 -13.22
N CYS A 294 -52.78 43.29 -11.97
CA CYS A 294 -52.08 42.77 -10.81
C CYS A 294 -52.19 41.23 -10.74
N TYR A 295 -53.37 40.67 -11.00
CA TYR A 295 -53.57 39.22 -11.05
C TYR A 295 -52.77 38.56 -12.18
N ALA A 296 -52.75 39.16 -13.38
CA ALA A 296 -51.94 38.68 -14.49
C ALA A 296 -50.45 38.66 -14.13
N ASN A 297 -49.92 39.77 -13.60
CA ASN A 297 -48.53 39.85 -13.16
C ASN A 297 -48.20 38.85 -12.05
N ILE A 298 -49.09 38.64 -11.08
CA ILE A 298 -48.90 37.65 -10.01
C ILE A 298 -48.85 36.24 -10.60
N ASN A 299 -49.73 35.93 -11.56
CA ASN A 299 -49.75 34.63 -12.22
C ASN A 299 -48.45 34.37 -12.99
N ASP A 300 -47.96 35.34 -13.75
CA ASP A 300 -46.70 35.24 -14.49
C ASP A 300 -45.51 35.05 -13.54
N ASN A 301 -45.46 35.81 -12.44
CA ASN A 301 -44.46 35.62 -11.39
C ASN A 301 -44.52 34.22 -10.77
N ILE A 302 -45.72 33.68 -10.52
CA ILE A 302 -45.87 32.32 -9.99
C ILE A 302 -45.34 31.27 -10.98
N MET A 303 -45.62 31.44 -12.28
CA MET A 303 -45.09 30.56 -13.31
C MET A 303 -43.56 30.59 -13.34
N GLU A 304 -42.96 31.79 -13.37
CA GLU A 304 -41.51 31.95 -13.37
C GLU A 304 -40.87 31.34 -12.11
N GLN A 305 -41.45 31.56 -10.93
CA GLN A 305 -40.94 30.99 -9.68
C GLN A 305 -41.04 29.46 -9.65
N ASN A 306 -42.09 28.88 -10.22
CA ASN A 306 -42.20 27.43 -10.35
C ASN A 306 -41.11 26.86 -11.28
N ASP A 307 -40.80 27.54 -12.39
CA ASP A 307 -39.73 27.13 -13.30
C ASP A 307 -38.35 27.23 -12.65
N VAL A 308 -38.10 28.28 -11.85
CA VAL A 308 -36.88 28.41 -11.06
C VAL A 308 -36.76 27.29 -10.02
N LYS A 309 -37.85 26.99 -9.31
CA LYS A 309 -37.91 25.90 -8.33
C LYS A 309 -37.65 24.54 -8.97
N GLN A 310 -38.21 24.28 -10.14
CA GLN A 310 -38.00 23.02 -10.87
C GLN A 310 -36.54 22.87 -11.30
N ARG A 311 -35.95 23.90 -11.91
CA ARG A 311 -34.53 23.91 -12.29
C ARG A 311 -33.60 23.72 -11.08
N ALA A 312 -33.91 24.34 -9.95
CA ALA A 312 -33.15 24.16 -8.72
C ALA A 312 -33.20 22.71 -8.19
N ARG A 313 -34.38 22.06 -8.27
CA ARG A 313 -34.54 20.64 -7.92
C ARG A 313 -33.74 19.72 -8.83
N GLU A 314 -33.79 19.94 -10.13
CA GLU A 314 -33.02 19.15 -11.10
C GLU A 314 -31.51 19.35 -10.89
N GLY A 315 -31.07 20.59 -10.62
CA GLY A 315 -29.68 20.91 -10.35
C GLY A 315 -29.11 20.25 -9.09
N ILE A 316 -29.93 20.05 -8.04
CA ILE A 316 -29.48 19.42 -6.79
C ILE A 316 -29.60 17.90 -6.80
N GLN A 317 -30.41 17.33 -7.69
CA GLN A 317 -30.68 15.88 -7.73
C GLN A 317 -29.39 15.05 -7.88
N GLY A 318 -28.49 15.47 -8.77
CA GLY A 318 -27.20 14.79 -8.94
C GLY A 318 -26.32 14.82 -7.67
N ALA A 319 -26.36 15.91 -6.91
CA ALA A 319 -25.64 16.01 -5.63
C ALA A 319 -26.25 15.11 -4.55
N ILE A 320 -27.58 14.98 -4.52
CA ILE A 320 -28.29 14.06 -3.62
C ILE A 320 -27.89 12.62 -3.91
N ASP A 321 -27.90 12.22 -5.18
CA ASP A 321 -27.58 10.83 -5.57
C ASP A 321 -26.11 10.50 -5.33
N ASN A 322 -25.20 11.44 -5.59
CA ASN A 322 -23.78 11.29 -5.23
C ASN A 322 -23.59 11.15 -3.71
N THR A 323 -24.26 11.98 -2.91
CA THR A 323 -24.20 11.90 -1.44
C THR A 323 -24.68 10.54 -0.93
N ARG A 324 -25.76 9.99 -1.52
CA ARG A 324 -26.25 8.65 -1.20
C ARG A 324 -25.27 7.55 -1.58
N GLN A 325 -24.53 7.72 -2.69
CA GLN A 325 -23.49 6.77 -3.06
C GLN A 325 -22.32 6.82 -2.07
N LEU A 326 -21.81 8.01 -1.78
CA LEU A 326 -20.74 8.22 -0.80
C LEU A 326 -21.11 7.68 0.59
N GLN A 327 -22.36 7.85 1.03
CA GLN A 327 -22.86 7.29 2.28
C GLN A 327 -22.76 5.75 2.30
N ARG A 328 -23.16 5.09 1.20
CA ARG A 328 -23.05 3.62 1.07
C ARG A 328 -21.60 3.16 1.04
N GLU A 329 -20.73 3.87 0.34
CA GLU A 329 -19.29 3.58 0.31
C GLU A 329 -18.67 3.72 1.71
N TRP A 330 -19.05 4.77 2.45
CA TRP A 330 -18.59 4.98 3.82
C TRP A 330 -19.05 3.86 4.77
N GLU A 331 -20.30 3.40 4.66
CA GLU A 331 -20.81 2.25 5.43
C GLU A 331 -20.03 0.97 5.12
N GLN A 332 -19.66 0.74 3.85
CA GLN A 332 -18.80 -0.39 3.46
C GLN A 332 -17.40 -0.26 4.06
N PHE A 333 -16.80 0.93 4.07
CA PHE A 333 -15.51 1.16 4.72
C PHE A 333 -15.55 0.90 6.23
N GLN A 334 -16.62 1.33 6.92
CA GLN A 334 -16.79 1.01 8.34
C GLN A 334 -16.84 -0.50 8.61
N GLU A 335 -17.49 -1.26 7.73
CA GLU A 335 -17.53 -2.72 7.86
C GLU A 335 -16.15 -3.35 7.61
N ILE A 336 -15.38 -2.82 6.65
CA ILE A 336 -13.98 -3.25 6.43
C ILE A 336 -13.13 -3.00 7.67
N ASP A 337 -13.23 -1.83 8.30
CA ASP A 337 -12.48 -1.50 9.51
C ASP A 337 -12.80 -2.49 10.65
N ARG A 338 -14.09 -2.85 10.82
CA ARG A 338 -14.52 -3.86 11.81
C ARG A 338 -13.93 -5.24 11.50
N LEU A 339 -14.00 -5.66 10.25
CA LEU A 339 -13.44 -6.94 9.81
C LEU A 339 -11.91 -6.98 9.98
N GLU A 340 -11.22 -5.86 9.81
CA GLU A 340 -9.78 -5.78 10.06
C GLU A 340 -9.45 -5.96 11.55
N VAL A 341 -10.22 -5.33 12.44
CA VAL A 341 -10.08 -5.55 13.90
C VAL A 341 -10.33 -7.02 14.26
N ASP A 342 -11.39 -7.63 13.73
CA ASP A 342 -11.71 -9.03 13.97
C ASP A 342 -10.62 -9.97 13.38
N LEU A 343 -10.05 -9.65 12.23
CA LEU A 343 -8.95 -10.41 11.63
C LEU A 343 -7.71 -10.37 12.52
N GLN A 344 -7.36 -9.21 13.08
CA GLN A 344 -6.23 -9.08 14.00
C GLN A 344 -6.48 -9.88 15.29
N ARG A 345 -7.72 -9.86 15.83
CA ARG A 345 -8.10 -10.69 16.97
C ARG A 345 -7.93 -12.18 16.65
N CYS A 346 -8.50 -12.64 15.53
CA CYS A 346 -8.38 -14.04 15.09
C CYS A 346 -6.92 -14.47 14.85
N ARG A 347 -6.05 -13.58 14.37
CA ARG A 347 -4.61 -13.84 14.23
C ARG A 347 -3.90 -13.99 15.57
N ALA A 348 -4.25 -13.14 16.54
CA ALA A 348 -3.75 -13.24 17.90
C ALA A 348 -4.21 -14.55 18.54
N ASP A 349 -5.50 -14.87 18.44
CA ASP A 349 -6.09 -16.12 18.96
C ASP A 349 -5.46 -17.35 18.30
N GLY A 350 -5.23 -17.32 16.99
CA GLY A 350 -4.54 -18.40 16.27
C GLY A 350 -3.09 -18.57 16.74
N SER A 351 -2.39 -17.47 17.01
CA SER A 351 -1.02 -17.51 17.56
C SER A 351 -1.01 -18.08 18.99
N TRP A 352 -1.99 -17.71 19.82
CA TRP A 352 -2.18 -18.28 21.16
C TRP A 352 -2.51 -19.77 21.12
N ALA A 353 -3.33 -20.21 20.16
CA ALA A 353 -3.65 -21.62 19.98
C ALA A 353 -2.39 -22.44 19.61
N VAL A 354 -1.55 -21.93 18.69
CA VAL A 354 -0.26 -22.56 18.35
C VAL A 354 0.69 -22.59 19.55
N TYR A 355 0.78 -21.48 20.30
CA TYR A 355 1.56 -21.44 21.53
C TYR A 355 1.08 -22.49 22.53
N GLN A 356 -0.23 -22.62 22.73
CA GLN A 356 -0.82 -23.60 23.63
C GLN A 356 -0.50 -25.05 23.19
N GLU A 357 -0.63 -25.36 21.90
CA GLU A 357 -0.27 -26.69 21.38
C GLU A 357 1.23 -27.01 21.58
N MET A 358 2.11 -26.03 21.34
CA MET A 358 3.54 -26.19 21.55
C MET A 358 3.89 -26.28 23.04
N GLN A 359 3.20 -25.55 23.90
CA GLN A 359 3.37 -25.61 25.34
C GLN A 359 2.93 -26.98 25.88
N GLU A 360 1.81 -27.53 25.40
CA GLU A 360 1.37 -28.88 25.74
C GLU A 360 2.39 -29.95 25.30
N LYS A 361 2.94 -29.82 24.08
CA LYS A 361 4.02 -30.70 23.60
C LYS A 361 5.28 -30.58 24.47
N LEU A 362 5.70 -29.36 24.79
CA LEU A 362 6.83 -29.11 25.67
C LEU A 362 6.62 -29.71 27.06
N ASP A 363 5.41 -29.59 27.63
CA ASP A 363 5.07 -30.19 28.91
C ASP A 363 5.13 -31.71 28.86
N VAL A 364 4.69 -32.34 27.76
CA VAL A 364 4.83 -33.78 27.54
C VAL A 364 6.31 -34.17 27.44
N ASP A 365 7.08 -33.49 26.60
CA ASP A 365 8.51 -33.75 26.43
C ASP A 365 9.30 -33.52 27.72
N MET A 366 8.95 -32.50 28.51
CA MET A 366 9.54 -32.26 29.84
C MET A 366 9.21 -33.39 30.82
N ARG A 367 7.98 -33.90 30.81
CA ARG A 367 7.60 -35.07 31.62
C ARG A 367 8.38 -36.31 31.20
N GLU A 368 8.58 -36.52 29.90
CA GLU A 368 9.40 -37.62 29.37
C GLU A 368 10.88 -37.45 29.73
N ALA A 369 11.46 -36.27 29.53
CA ALA A 369 12.82 -35.95 29.92
C ALA A 369 13.04 -36.14 31.43
N THR A 370 12.06 -35.76 32.26
CA THR A 370 12.10 -36.00 33.71
C THR A 370 12.05 -37.50 34.03
N LYS A 371 11.23 -38.29 33.32
CA LYS A 371 11.20 -39.75 33.46
C LYS A 371 12.54 -40.38 33.04
N PHE A 372 13.11 -39.95 31.92
CA PHE A 372 14.40 -40.41 31.44
C PHE A 372 15.51 -40.02 32.41
N SER A 373 15.53 -38.79 32.92
CA SER A 373 16.48 -38.34 33.93
C SER A 373 16.39 -39.19 35.21
N ARG A 374 15.18 -39.45 35.74
CA ARG A 374 15.00 -40.36 36.87
C ARG A 374 15.46 -41.79 36.57
N SER A 375 15.20 -42.30 35.36
CA SER A 375 15.67 -43.61 34.92
C SER A 375 17.20 -43.65 34.81
N LEU A 376 17.81 -42.57 34.31
CA LEU A 376 19.25 -42.41 34.16
C LEU A 376 19.92 -42.30 35.53
N GLU A 377 19.33 -41.58 36.48
CA GLU A 377 19.75 -41.55 37.89
C GLU A 377 19.74 -42.95 38.50
N LYS A 378 18.66 -43.72 38.30
CA LYS A 378 18.57 -45.12 38.75
C LYS A 378 19.63 -45.99 38.10
N ARG A 379 19.83 -45.86 36.78
CA ARG A 379 20.86 -46.62 36.04
C ARG A 379 22.28 -46.22 36.45
N ARG A 380 22.52 -44.95 36.79
CA ARG A 380 23.78 -44.48 37.38
C ARG A 380 24.00 -45.07 38.77
N ALA A 381 22.98 -45.09 39.62
CA ALA A 381 23.07 -45.73 40.93
C ALA A 381 23.30 -47.25 40.82
N GLU A 382 22.64 -47.91 39.86
CA GLU A 382 22.90 -49.31 39.51
C GLU A 382 24.34 -49.48 39.00
N LEU A 383 24.84 -48.61 38.12
CA LEU A 383 26.23 -48.63 37.64
C LEU A 383 27.23 -48.48 38.76
N ILE A 384 27.04 -47.54 39.69
CA ILE A 384 27.89 -47.39 40.88
C ILE A 384 27.87 -48.67 41.73
N ASN A 385 26.71 -49.32 41.87
CA ASN A 385 26.59 -50.61 42.56
C ASN A 385 27.29 -51.75 41.80
N TYR A 386 27.23 -51.76 40.46
CA TYR A 386 27.95 -52.74 39.63
C TYR A 386 29.47 -52.46 39.60
N GLU A 387 29.93 -51.20 39.57
CA GLU A 387 31.33 -50.81 39.75
C GLU A 387 31.85 -51.26 41.11
N GLY A 388 31.05 -51.08 42.17
CA GLY A 388 31.38 -51.61 43.50
C GLY A 388 31.50 -53.13 43.56
N LYS A 389 30.86 -53.86 42.65
CA LYS A 389 30.94 -55.33 42.52
C LYS A 389 32.04 -55.80 41.56
N LEU A 390 32.54 -54.93 40.68
CA LEU A 390 33.58 -55.22 39.68
C LEU A 390 35.00 -54.94 40.20
N ASN A 391 35.15 -54.34 41.38
CA ASN A 391 36.46 -54.14 42.01
C ASN A 391 36.98 -55.42 42.71
N VAL A 392 37.13 -56.49 41.93
CA VAL A 392 37.87 -57.71 42.29
C VAL A 392 39.16 -57.72 41.47
N THR A 393 40.23 -57.21 42.10
CA THR A 393 41.67 -57.48 41.90
C THR A 393 42.25 -57.46 40.48
N ASP A 394 42.93 -56.34 40.17
CA ASP A 394 43.98 -56.15 39.15
C ASP A 394 45.27 -56.97 39.42
N ASP A 395 45.17 -58.22 39.90
CA ASP A 395 46.35 -59.07 40.20
C ASP A 395 46.72 -60.01 39.03
N GLU A 396 45.77 -60.36 38.15
CA GLU A 396 46.02 -61.29 37.05
C GLU A 396 46.65 -60.60 35.82
N GLU A 397 46.32 -59.33 35.56
CA GLU A 397 46.83 -58.59 34.38
C GLU A 397 48.30 -58.19 34.53
N ILE A 398 48.77 -57.94 35.76
CA ILE A 398 50.17 -57.64 36.08
C ILE A 398 51.04 -58.91 35.98
N ALA A 399 50.53 -60.07 36.40
CA ALA A 399 51.23 -61.35 36.30
C ALA A 399 51.49 -61.78 34.85
N PHE A 400 50.51 -61.60 33.95
CA PHE A 400 50.67 -61.90 32.53
C PHE A 400 51.66 -60.96 31.82
N LYS A 401 51.72 -59.70 32.22
CA LYS A 401 52.66 -58.73 31.65
C LYS A 401 54.11 -59.07 32.00
N ASN A 402 54.36 -59.44 33.25
CA ASN A 402 55.69 -59.83 33.72
C ASN A 402 56.16 -61.16 33.07
N GLN A 403 55.26 -62.14 32.91
CA GLN A 403 55.57 -63.38 32.18
C GLN A 403 55.87 -63.14 30.69
N LEU A 404 55.24 -62.14 30.07
CA LEU A 404 55.49 -61.81 28.68
C LEU A 404 56.86 -61.14 28.50
N GLU A 405 57.26 -60.25 29.40
CA GLU A 405 58.59 -59.63 29.37
C GLU A 405 59.71 -60.67 29.55
N GLU A 406 59.56 -61.59 30.51
CA GLU A 406 60.55 -62.63 30.78
C GLU A 406 60.73 -63.59 29.57
N LEU A 407 59.63 -64.07 28.99
CA LEU A 407 59.68 -64.94 27.81
C LEU A 407 60.23 -64.22 26.56
N THR A 408 60.04 -62.91 26.46
CA THR A 408 60.54 -62.13 25.31
C THR A 408 62.06 -61.96 25.38
N GLU A 409 62.63 -61.75 26.57
CA GLU A 409 64.08 -61.65 26.72
C GLU A 409 64.77 -63.02 26.55
N GLU A 410 64.16 -64.10 27.03
CA GLU A 410 64.65 -65.47 26.81
C GLU A 410 64.69 -65.84 25.31
N ALA A 411 63.67 -65.43 24.54
CA ALA A 411 63.64 -65.60 23.09
C ALA A 411 64.76 -64.81 22.37
N ARG A 412 65.14 -63.63 22.87
CA ARG A 412 66.21 -62.80 22.30
C ARG A 412 67.57 -63.47 22.47
N VAL A 413 67.88 -63.94 23.67
CA VAL A 413 69.14 -64.63 23.99
C VAL A 413 69.29 -65.92 23.18
N ALA A 414 68.22 -66.72 23.06
CA ALA A 414 68.23 -67.94 22.26
C ALA A 414 68.42 -67.67 20.74
N ALA A 415 67.90 -66.55 20.23
CA ALA A 415 68.07 -66.16 18.84
C ALA A 415 69.52 -65.76 18.51
N GLU A 416 70.18 -65.02 19.41
CA GLU A 416 71.60 -64.67 19.28
C GLU A 416 72.51 -65.91 19.32
N ALA A 417 72.20 -66.88 20.20
CA ALA A 417 72.92 -68.16 20.26
C ALA A 417 72.77 -68.98 18.97
N LYS A 418 71.56 -69.03 18.39
CA LYS A 418 71.31 -69.71 17.10
C LYS A 418 72.17 -69.13 15.98
N MET A 419 72.26 -67.80 15.90
CA MET A 419 72.98 -67.13 14.82
C MET A 419 74.49 -67.45 14.84
N LYS A 420 75.09 -67.58 16.03
CA LYS A 420 76.49 -68.01 16.17
C LYS A 420 76.68 -69.47 15.74
N LEU A 421 75.82 -70.37 16.20
CA LEU A 421 75.91 -71.80 15.86
C LEU A 421 75.65 -72.07 14.37
N GLU A 422 74.78 -71.31 13.70
CA GLU A 422 74.61 -71.38 12.23
C GLU A 422 75.89 -71.02 11.48
N GLN A 423 76.64 -70.04 11.99
CA GLN A 423 77.89 -69.61 11.39
C GLN A 423 78.98 -70.69 11.55
N ASP A 424 79.05 -71.32 12.73
CA ASP A 424 79.98 -72.43 13.01
C ASP A 424 79.67 -73.67 12.16
N LEU A 425 78.39 -74.03 12.01
CA LEU A 425 77.95 -75.15 11.17
C LEU A 425 78.34 -74.93 9.70
N LYS A 426 78.18 -73.71 9.18
CA LYS A 426 78.54 -73.38 7.80
C LYS A 426 80.05 -73.49 7.56
N ILE A 427 80.88 -73.19 8.55
CA ILE A 427 82.33 -73.33 8.47
C ILE A 427 82.72 -74.82 8.42
N ALA A 428 82.06 -75.68 9.21
CA ALA A 428 82.32 -77.12 9.25
C ALA A 428 81.83 -77.88 8.00
N GLU A 429 80.72 -77.48 7.37
CA GLU A 429 80.15 -78.19 6.21
C GLU A 429 80.92 -78.00 4.90
N ASN A 430 81.52 -76.83 4.67
CA ASN A 430 82.18 -76.49 3.41
C ASN A 430 83.30 -77.46 3.00
N PRO A 431 84.24 -77.88 3.87
CA PRO A 431 85.29 -78.83 3.49
C PRO A 431 84.74 -80.23 3.18
N ILE A 432 83.69 -80.68 3.87
CA ILE A 432 83.05 -81.98 3.63
C ILE A 432 82.42 -82.02 2.24
N LYS A 433 81.63 -80.99 1.89
CA LYS A 433 81.01 -80.88 0.55
C LYS A 433 82.05 -80.79 -0.58
N ALA A 434 83.27 -80.33 -0.30
CA ALA A 434 84.36 -80.39 -1.26
C ALA A 434 84.88 -81.82 -1.45
N LYS A 435 85.14 -82.54 -0.36
CA LYS A 435 85.65 -83.92 -0.40
C LYS A 435 84.65 -84.94 -0.96
N GLU A 436 83.35 -84.76 -0.71
CA GLU A 436 82.32 -85.61 -1.35
C GLU A 436 82.30 -85.48 -2.87
N ARG A 437 82.53 -84.27 -3.39
CA ARG A 437 82.65 -84.04 -4.83
C ARG A 437 83.85 -84.77 -5.42
N ASP A 438 85.01 -84.68 -4.75
CA ASP A 438 86.24 -85.36 -5.17
C ASP A 438 86.08 -86.89 -5.17
N MET A 439 85.47 -87.45 -4.11
CA MET A 439 85.16 -88.88 -4.01
C MET A 439 84.21 -89.37 -5.12
N LYS A 440 83.24 -88.55 -5.52
CA LYS A 440 82.31 -88.90 -6.60
C LYS A 440 83.03 -88.97 -7.95
N ILE A 441 83.95 -88.03 -8.21
CA ILE A 441 84.78 -88.02 -9.42
C ILE A 441 85.67 -89.27 -9.48
N LEU A 442 86.44 -89.57 -8.42
CA LEU A 442 87.31 -90.75 -8.40
C LEU A 442 86.55 -92.08 -8.55
N ARG A 443 85.37 -92.21 -7.91
CA ARG A 443 84.52 -93.41 -8.08
C ARG A 443 84.11 -93.63 -9.52
N THR A 444 83.76 -92.57 -10.25
CA THR A 444 83.42 -92.70 -11.68
C THR A 444 84.61 -93.12 -12.52
N GLU A 445 85.81 -92.63 -12.19
CA GLU A 445 87.04 -92.92 -12.93
C GLU A 445 87.54 -94.37 -12.72
N ILE A 446 87.43 -94.89 -11.50
CA ILE A 446 87.69 -96.30 -11.18
C ILE A 446 86.71 -97.21 -11.94
N LYS A 447 85.40 -96.91 -11.90
CA LYS A 447 84.37 -97.71 -12.57
C LYS A 447 84.62 -97.79 -14.08
N ASN A 448 85.03 -96.67 -14.69
CA ASN A 448 85.36 -96.63 -16.11
C ASN A 448 86.64 -97.42 -16.44
N SER A 449 87.66 -97.35 -15.58
CA SER A 449 88.91 -98.09 -15.75
C SER A 449 88.72 -99.61 -15.57
N GLN A 450 87.90 -100.03 -14.61
CA GLN A 450 87.55 -101.46 -14.42
C GLN A 450 86.75 -102.03 -15.59
N LYS A 451 85.80 -101.27 -16.14
CA LYS A 451 85.07 -101.68 -17.36
C LYS A 451 86.01 -101.96 -18.53
N LYS A 452 87.01 -101.10 -18.73
CA LYS A 452 88.05 -101.28 -19.77
C LYS A 452 88.93 -102.51 -19.51
N LEU A 453 89.25 -102.79 -18.25
CA LEU A 453 90.00 -103.99 -17.86
C LEU A 453 89.21 -105.28 -18.11
N THR A 454 87.92 -105.31 -17.78
CA THR A 454 87.06 -106.48 -18.02
C THR A 454 86.84 -106.74 -19.52
N SER A 455 86.70 -105.69 -20.34
CA SER A 455 86.56 -105.86 -21.78
C SER A 455 87.86 -106.32 -22.44
N ALA A 456 89.02 -105.81 -22.00
CA ALA A 456 90.32 -106.29 -22.45
C ALA A 456 90.57 -107.77 -22.10
N ARG A 457 90.22 -108.20 -20.87
CA ARG A 457 90.26 -109.62 -20.46
C ARG A 457 89.42 -110.51 -21.38
N ARG A 458 88.17 -110.11 -21.60
CA ARG A 458 87.24 -110.90 -22.43
C ARG A 458 87.70 -111.05 -23.88
N ARG A 459 88.32 -110.00 -24.45
CA ARG A 459 88.91 -110.07 -25.81
C ARG A 459 90.10 -111.02 -25.86
N LEU A 460 90.92 -111.06 -24.82
CA LEU A 460 92.06 -111.98 -24.71
C LEU A 460 91.59 -113.43 -24.56
N ASP A 461 90.57 -113.68 -23.74
CA ASP A 461 89.98 -115.03 -23.59
C ASP A 461 89.33 -115.51 -24.89
N GLN A 462 88.63 -114.63 -25.63
CA GLN A 462 88.11 -114.95 -26.96
C GLN A 462 89.24 -115.26 -27.96
N ALA A 463 90.29 -114.42 -27.99
CA ALA A 463 91.44 -114.68 -28.85
C ALA A 463 92.16 -116.00 -28.51
N ARG A 464 92.19 -116.42 -27.23
CA ARG A 464 92.72 -117.72 -26.81
C ARG A 464 91.81 -118.89 -27.21
N ASN A 465 90.49 -118.75 -27.07
CA ASN A 465 89.54 -119.80 -27.43
C ASN A 465 89.44 -120.03 -28.94
N ASP A 466 89.46 -118.96 -29.74
CA ASP A 466 89.48 -119.06 -31.22
C ASP A 466 90.72 -119.84 -31.74
N ILE A 467 91.80 -119.88 -30.96
CA ILE A 467 93.02 -120.65 -31.26
C ILE A 467 92.89 -122.11 -30.84
N LEU A 468 92.14 -122.41 -29.77
CA LEU A 468 91.94 -123.78 -29.30
C LEU A 468 91.06 -124.61 -30.25
N GLU A 469 90.12 -123.97 -30.95
CA GLU A 469 89.17 -124.63 -31.86
C GLU A 469 89.68 -124.80 -33.31
N SER A 470 90.80 -124.18 -33.71
CA SER A 470 91.27 -124.17 -35.10
C SER A 470 92.61 -124.89 -35.31
N GLN A 471 92.55 -126.22 -35.45
CA GLN A 471 93.68 -127.03 -35.93
C GLN A 471 93.95 -126.72 -37.41
N GLY A 472 95.02 -125.96 -37.66
CA GLY A 472 95.76 -126.06 -38.93
C GLY A 472 96.50 -127.40 -39.01
N ASN A 473 97.10 -127.83 -40.14
CA ASN A 473 97.34 -127.24 -41.46
C ASN A 473 97.25 -125.71 -41.61
N ALA A 474 98.30 -124.92 -41.85
CA ALA A 474 99.66 -124.81 -41.31
C ALA A 474 100.20 -123.44 -41.82
N ALA A 475 100.96 -122.74 -40.98
CA ALA A 475 101.83 -121.57 -41.26
C ALA A 475 101.24 -120.14 -41.38
N GLU A 476 100.35 -119.82 -42.33
CA GLU A 476 99.97 -118.40 -42.58
C GLU A 476 99.05 -117.81 -41.48
N GLU A 477 98.12 -118.62 -40.96
CA GLU A 477 97.22 -118.19 -39.89
C GLU A 477 97.92 -118.05 -38.53
N GLU A 478 99.00 -118.78 -38.28
CA GLU A 478 99.67 -118.80 -36.97
C GLU A 478 100.42 -117.49 -36.66
N ARG A 479 100.94 -116.82 -37.70
CA ARG A 479 101.57 -115.49 -37.55
C ARG A 479 100.55 -114.38 -37.28
N THR A 480 99.36 -114.44 -37.88
CA THR A 480 98.31 -113.45 -37.60
C THR A 480 97.70 -113.69 -36.22
N ARG A 481 97.60 -114.95 -35.78
CA ARG A 481 97.14 -115.35 -34.43
C ARG A 481 98.07 -114.88 -33.31
N THR A 482 99.38 -115.09 -33.44
CA THR A 482 100.37 -114.66 -32.43
C THR A 482 100.45 -113.14 -32.28
N ARG A 483 100.32 -112.38 -33.38
CA ARG A 483 100.30 -110.91 -33.33
C ARG A 483 99.07 -110.33 -32.61
N LYS A 484 97.88 -110.91 -32.82
CA LYS A 484 96.65 -110.50 -32.10
C LYS A 484 96.72 -110.78 -30.60
N ILE A 485 97.34 -111.87 -30.17
CA ILE A 485 97.57 -112.14 -28.74
C ILE A 485 98.50 -111.09 -28.14
N ALA A 486 99.63 -110.78 -28.79
CA ALA A 486 100.57 -109.79 -28.27
C ALA A 486 99.95 -108.38 -28.15
N GLU A 487 99.14 -107.96 -29.12
CA GLU A 487 98.37 -106.70 -29.04
C GLU A 487 97.34 -106.71 -27.90
N THR A 488 96.61 -107.81 -27.73
CA THR A 488 95.60 -107.91 -26.64
C THR A 488 96.23 -108.06 -25.25
N GLU A 489 97.41 -108.67 -25.12
CA GLU A 489 98.18 -108.76 -23.88
C GLU A 489 98.77 -107.41 -23.46
N THR A 490 99.28 -106.63 -24.41
CA THR A 490 99.79 -105.27 -24.14
C THR A 490 98.68 -104.30 -23.74
N ASP A 491 97.49 -104.42 -24.34
CA ASP A 491 96.32 -103.66 -23.92
C ASP A 491 95.82 -104.04 -22.52
N LEU A 492 95.89 -105.33 -22.17
CA LEU A 492 95.58 -105.81 -20.82
C LEU A 492 96.55 -105.24 -19.77
N ALA A 493 97.85 -105.19 -20.07
CA ALA A 493 98.87 -104.65 -19.18
C ALA A 493 98.64 -103.16 -18.91
N ARG A 494 98.42 -102.34 -19.96
CA ARG A 494 98.08 -100.92 -19.82
C ARG A 494 96.79 -100.68 -19.02
N ALA A 495 95.77 -101.53 -19.21
CA ALA A 495 94.53 -101.43 -18.46
C ALA A 495 94.71 -101.78 -16.97
N LYS A 496 95.62 -102.71 -16.62
CA LYS A 496 95.94 -103.06 -15.22
C LYS A 496 96.70 -101.93 -14.52
N GLU A 497 97.68 -101.34 -15.18
CA GLU A 497 98.54 -100.29 -14.60
C GLU A 497 97.76 -99.03 -14.20
N ARG A 498 96.69 -98.66 -14.94
CA ARG A 498 95.83 -97.52 -14.60
C ARG A 498 94.95 -97.71 -13.35
N VAL A 499 94.68 -98.93 -12.91
CA VAL A 499 93.74 -99.19 -11.80
C VAL A 499 94.41 -99.07 -10.43
N ALA A 500 95.70 -99.40 -10.32
CA ALA A 500 96.43 -99.37 -9.04
C ALA A 500 96.53 -97.97 -8.40
N PRO A 501 97.00 -96.91 -9.10
CA PRO A 501 97.16 -95.58 -8.49
C PRO A 501 95.81 -94.94 -8.11
N LEU A 502 94.74 -95.24 -8.86
CA LEU A 502 93.40 -94.74 -8.55
C LEU A 502 92.86 -95.31 -7.23
N LYS A 503 93.20 -96.55 -6.88
CA LYS A 503 92.78 -97.15 -5.59
C LYS A 503 93.48 -96.48 -4.40
N GLU A 504 94.75 -96.12 -4.54
CA GLU A 504 95.53 -95.48 -3.48
C GLU A 504 95.03 -94.06 -3.18
N GLN A 505 94.66 -93.30 -4.23
CA GLN A 505 94.06 -91.97 -4.05
C GLN A 505 92.71 -92.03 -3.29
N VAL A 506 91.91 -93.08 -3.50
CA VAL A 506 90.65 -93.28 -2.75
C VAL A 506 90.93 -93.51 -1.27
N TYR A 507 91.93 -94.30 -0.91
CA TYR A 507 92.24 -94.53 0.51
C TYR A 507 92.68 -93.25 1.23
N LYS A 508 93.45 -92.38 0.56
CA LYS A 508 93.87 -91.10 1.12
C LYS A 508 92.68 -90.16 1.34
N LEU A 509 91.80 -90.03 0.35
CA LEU A 509 90.59 -89.20 0.43
C LEU A 509 89.59 -89.71 1.48
N LEU A 510 89.50 -91.03 1.68
CA LEU A 510 88.60 -91.60 2.69
C LEU A 510 89.04 -91.23 4.11
N ARG A 511 90.35 -91.26 4.38
CA ARG A 511 90.91 -90.89 5.68
C ARG A 511 90.67 -89.40 6.00
N GLU A 512 90.88 -88.53 5.01
CA GLU A 512 90.61 -87.09 5.13
C GLU A 512 89.11 -86.78 5.33
N TYR A 513 88.20 -87.68 4.92
CA TYR A 513 86.75 -87.54 5.14
C TYR A 513 86.35 -87.91 6.57
N GLU A 514 86.87 -89.03 7.10
CA GLU A 514 86.58 -89.48 8.47
C GLU A 514 87.01 -88.44 9.53
N ASP A 515 88.15 -87.77 9.33
CA ASP A 515 88.65 -86.73 10.25
C ASP A 515 87.72 -85.49 10.32
N LEU A 516 86.93 -85.23 9.27
CA LEU A 516 86.03 -84.08 9.19
C LEU A 516 84.60 -84.37 9.66
N GLU A 517 84.21 -85.65 9.79
CA GLU A 517 82.83 -86.06 10.12
C GLU A 517 82.46 -85.77 11.59
N GLY A 518 83.39 -85.95 12.53
CA GLY A 518 83.18 -85.68 13.96
C GLY A 518 82.82 -84.21 14.28
N PRO A 519 83.61 -83.21 13.81
CA PRO A 519 83.31 -81.80 14.03
C PRO A 519 81.96 -81.36 13.47
N LYS A 520 81.54 -81.89 12.31
CA LYS A 520 80.25 -81.57 11.70
C LYS A 520 79.09 -82.07 12.56
N ASN A 521 79.11 -83.33 12.98
CA ASN A 521 78.02 -83.90 13.77
C ASN A 521 77.83 -83.14 15.10
N THR A 522 78.94 -82.73 15.73
CA THR A 522 78.90 -81.93 16.97
C THR A 522 78.25 -80.56 16.76
N ALA A 523 78.58 -79.87 15.66
CA ALA A 523 77.98 -78.59 15.32
C ALA A 523 76.49 -78.73 14.94
N GLU A 524 76.11 -79.81 14.25
CA GLU A 524 74.75 -80.10 13.81
C GLU A 524 73.81 -80.44 14.98
N GLU A 525 74.29 -81.16 15.99
CA GLU A 525 73.54 -81.42 17.22
C GLU A 525 73.30 -80.14 18.04
N ALA A 526 74.31 -79.28 18.17
CA ALA A 526 74.21 -78.02 18.92
C ALA A 526 73.23 -77.04 18.25
N HIS A 527 73.27 -76.92 16.92
CA HIS A 527 72.35 -76.09 16.14
C HIS A 527 70.89 -76.57 16.28
N ASN A 528 70.65 -77.87 16.06
CA ASN A 528 69.32 -78.45 16.13
C ASN A 528 68.71 -78.37 17.54
N GLY A 529 69.52 -78.52 18.59
CA GLY A 529 69.07 -78.36 19.98
C GLY A 529 68.57 -76.94 20.27
N THR A 530 69.33 -75.93 19.88
CA THR A 530 69.00 -74.51 20.09
C THR A 530 67.80 -74.07 19.23
N GLU A 531 67.68 -74.60 18.01
CA GLU A 531 66.53 -74.31 17.14
C GLU A 531 65.20 -74.83 17.69
N ARG A 532 65.20 -76.03 18.31
CA ARG A 532 64.00 -76.57 18.97
C ARG A 532 63.56 -75.71 20.14
N GLN A 533 64.51 -75.24 20.97
CA GLN A 533 64.22 -74.35 22.09
C GLN A 533 63.64 -73.01 21.60
N LEU A 534 64.24 -72.39 20.59
CA LEU A 534 63.76 -71.13 20.02
C LEU A 534 62.33 -71.25 19.47
N ASN A 535 62.01 -72.35 18.78
CA ASN A 535 60.68 -72.56 18.23
C ASN A 535 59.63 -72.82 19.33
N ALA A 536 59.99 -73.49 20.42
CA ALA A 536 59.10 -73.68 21.57
C ALA A 536 58.74 -72.33 22.24
N VAL A 537 59.74 -71.47 22.49
CA VAL A 537 59.52 -70.14 23.09
C VAL A 537 58.72 -69.24 22.14
N LYS A 538 59.02 -69.23 20.84
CA LYS A 538 58.25 -68.46 19.83
C LYS A 538 56.79 -68.89 19.74
N ASN A 539 56.50 -70.18 19.87
CA ASN A 539 55.12 -70.66 19.87
C ASN A 539 54.37 -70.26 21.14
N LYS A 540 55.05 -70.23 22.30
CA LYS A 540 54.49 -69.74 23.57
C LYS A 540 54.15 -68.25 23.48
N ILE A 541 55.05 -67.42 22.96
CA ILE A 541 54.81 -65.98 22.73
C ILE A 541 53.63 -65.76 21.78
N ARG A 542 53.54 -66.52 20.68
CA ARG A 542 52.42 -66.39 19.72
C ARG A 542 51.07 -66.75 20.34
N SER A 543 51.01 -67.75 21.21
CA SER A 543 49.81 -68.12 21.96
C SER A 543 49.38 -66.97 22.87
N LEU A 544 50.30 -66.40 23.66
CA LEU A 544 49.99 -65.30 24.59
C LEU A 544 49.61 -63.99 23.86
N GLN A 545 50.27 -63.67 22.75
CA GLN A 545 49.90 -62.51 21.92
C GLN A 545 48.52 -62.67 21.25
N SER A 546 48.10 -63.91 20.97
CA SER A 546 46.77 -64.17 20.40
C SER A 546 45.63 -64.01 21.41
N GLU A 547 45.94 -64.11 22.71
CA GLU A 547 45.01 -63.89 23.83
C GLU A 547 44.98 -62.42 24.27
N ALA A 548 46.09 -61.68 24.19
CA ALA A 548 46.16 -60.25 24.54
C ALA A 548 45.72 -59.27 23.43
N GLY A 549 45.50 -59.73 22.20
CA GLY A 549 45.19 -58.89 21.02
C GLY A 549 43.71 -58.52 20.85
N GLY A 550 43.10 -57.87 21.83
CA GLY A 550 41.67 -57.48 21.85
C GLY A 550 41.22 -56.29 20.97
N GLY A 551 41.93 -55.98 19.88
CA GLY A 551 41.62 -54.80 19.04
C GLY A 551 41.18 -55.11 17.60
N ASN A 552 41.83 -56.05 16.92
CA ASN A 552 41.64 -56.27 15.47
C ASN A 552 40.66 -57.40 15.11
N LYS A 553 40.25 -58.25 16.06
CA LYS A 553 39.20 -59.25 15.80
C LYS A 553 37.79 -58.67 15.75
N SER A 554 37.53 -57.50 16.34
CA SER A 554 36.19 -56.91 16.40
C SER A 554 35.65 -56.48 15.04
N LEU A 555 36.50 -56.11 14.08
CA LEU A 555 36.07 -55.71 12.73
C LEU A 555 35.83 -56.89 11.77
N ALA A 556 36.46 -58.05 12.03
CA ALA A 556 36.25 -59.26 11.24
C ALA A 556 34.87 -59.90 11.47
N MET A 557 34.25 -59.63 12.63
CA MET A 557 32.92 -60.13 13.01
C MET A 557 31.80 -59.60 12.11
N PHE A 558 31.98 -58.41 11.52
CA PHE A 558 31.02 -57.76 10.64
C PHE A 558 31.18 -58.16 9.16
N GLY A 559 32.02 -59.16 8.86
CA GLY A 559 32.23 -59.73 7.54
C GLY A 559 33.58 -59.37 6.90
N PRO A 560 34.06 -60.18 5.93
CA PRO A 560 35.42 -60.10 5.41
C PRO A 560 35.74 -58.79 4.67
N LYS A 561 34.71 -58.05 4.22
CA LYS A 561 34.87 -56.76 3.52
C LYS A 561 34.86 -55.54 4.46
N CYS A 562 34.52 -55.71 5.75
CA CYS A 562 34.40 -54.60 6.69
C CYS A 562 35.75 -54.02 7.13
N GLY A 563 36.77 -54.86 7.30
CA GLY A 563 38.14 -54.38 7.58
C GLY A 563 38.68 -53.46 6.46
N PRO A 564 38.70 -53.92 5.19
CA PRO A 564 39.14 -53.10 4.07
C PRO A 564 38.32 -51.83 3.86
N LEU A 565 36.99 -51.89 4.09
CA LEU A 565 36.11 -50.73 3.99
C LEU A 565 36.39 -49.70 5.08
N TYR A 566 36.61 -50.14 6.33
CA TYR A 566 36.96 -49.26 7.43
C TYR A 566 38.28 -48.54 7.17
N GLU A 567 39.31 -49.25 6.67
CA GLU A 567 40.57 -48.63 6.25
C GLU A 567 40.39 -47.63 5.10
N LEU A 568 39.53 -47.95 4.12
CA LEU A 568 39.25 -47.06 3.00
C LEU A 568 38.54 -45.77 3.45
N VAL A 569 37.63 -45.87 4.41
CA VAL A 569 36.92 -44.73 5.02
C VAL A 569 37.88 -43.88 5.85
N GLN A 570 38.71 -44.50 6.68
CA GLN A 570 39.75 -43.82 7.46
C GLN A 570 40.73 -43.05 6.56
N ARG A 571 41.14 -43.63 5.43
CA ARG A 571 41.99 -42.94 4.44
C ARG A 571 41.32 -41.78 3.72
N ASN A 572 39.98 -41.77 3.62
CA ASN A 572 39.22 -40.75 2.89
C ASN A 572 38.40 -39.81 3.81
N LEU A 573 38.72 -39.74 5.10
CA LEU A 573 38.00 -38.92 6.10
C LEU A 573 37.75 -37.46 5.65
N ARG A 574 38.68 -36.85 4.90
CA ARG A 574 38.58 -35.46 4.41
C ARG A 574 37.56 -35.25 3.28
N ARG A 575 37.01 -36.32 2.68
CA ARG A 575 35.99 -36.24 1.62
C ARG A 575 34.56 -36.22 2.17
N PHE A 576 34.38 -36.47 3.47
CA PHE A 576 33.09 -36.44 4.13
C PHE A 576 32.87 -35.10 4.84
N LYS A 577 31.62 -34.64 4.91
CA LYS A 577 31.26 -33.35 5.56
C LYS A 577 31.37 -33.38 7.09
N GLY A 578 31.69 -34.52 7.70
CA GLY A 578 31.82 -34.71 9.16
C GLY A 578 32.52 -36.03 9.52
N PRO A 579 32.79 -36.27 10.83
CA PRO A 579 33.47 -37.48 11.29
C PRO A 579 32.62 -38.72 11.02
N VAL A 580 33.20 -39.72 10.34
CA VAL A 580 32.54 -40.99 10.04
C VAL A 580 32.83 -41.97 11.16
N ALA A 581 31.84 -42.25 12.00
CA ALA A 581 31.92 -43.30 13.01
C ALA A 581 31.82 -44.69 12.35
N GLY A 582 32.69 -45.63 12.76
CA GLY A 582 32.68 -47.02 12.29
C GLY A 582 31.42 -47.79 12.72
N PRO A 583 31.30 -49.08 12.34
CA PRO A 583 30.11 -49.89 12.65
C PRO A 583 29.75 -49.80 14.13
N VAL A 584 28.50 -49.46 14.44
CA VAL A 584 28.04 -49.21 15.83
C VAL A 584 28.36 -50.38 16.76
N GLY A 585 28.33 -51.61 16.24
CA GLY A 585 28.67 -52.81 17.00
C GLY A 585 30.12 -52.90 17.50
N MET A 586 31.05 -52.09 16.98
CA MET A 586 32.41 -51.97 17.53
C MET A 586 32.43 -51.32 18.92
N TYR A 587 31.42 -50.50 19.21
CA TYR A 587 31.29 -49.76 20.47
C TYR A 587 30.34 -50.46 21.47
N LEU A 588 29.83 -51.64 21.12
CA LEU A 588 28.94 -52.44 21.96
C LEU A 588 29.70 -53.68 22.47
N LYS A 589 29.85 -53.79 23.79
CA LYS A 589 30.30 -55.04 24.44
C LYS A 589 29.12 -55.70 25.14
N ILE A 590 28.90 -56.99 24.86
CA ILE A 590 27.93 -57.79 25.60
C ILE A 590 28.51 -58.08 26.98
N VAL A 591 27.71 -57.89 28.02
CA VAL A 591 28.10 -58.20 29.40
C VAL A 591 28.16 -59.72 29.55
N ASN A 592 29.26 -60.25 30.10
CA ASN A 592 29.47 -61.68 30.33
C ASN A 592 28.26 -62.32 31.03
N GLY A 593 27.73 -63.41 30.46
CA GLY A 593 26.59 -64.16 31.01
C GLY A 593 25.22 -63.84 30.40
N LYS A 594 25.16 -63.02 29.34
CA LYS A 594 23.92 -62.75 28.58
C LYS A 594 24.00 -63.14 27.10
N GLU A 595 24.88 -64.09 26.73
CA GLU A 595 25.09 -64.43 25.31
C GLU A 595 23.91 -65.16 24.62
N LYS A 596 22.89 -65.59 25.38
CA LYS A 596 21.74 -66.37 24.87
C LYS A 596 20.43 -65.59 24.71
N TYR A 597 20.43 -64.27 24.91
CA TYR A 597 19.24 -63.42 24.71
C TYR A 597 19.34 -62.57 23.46
#